data_AF-A0A438JAX8-F1
#
_entry.id   AF-A0A438JAX8-F1
#
_cell.length_a   1.000
_cell.length_b   1.000
_cell.length_c   1.000
_cell.angle_alpha   90.00
_cell.angle_beta   90.00
_cell.angle_gamma   90.00
#
_symmetry.space_group_name_H-M   'P 1'
#
loop_
_entity.id
_entity.type
_entity.pdbx_description
1 polymer ?
#
loop_
_entity_poly.entity_id
_entity_poly.type
_entity_poly.pdbx_seq_one_letter_code
_entity_poly.pdbx_strand_id
1 'polypeptide(L)'
;MDDLAWEFGCKVGSLPSTYLGMPLGASFKSTSVWDGVEERFRKRLGMWKRQYLSKGGRTTLIRSTLSNLPIYLMSLLWLPSVVRRRLEKIQRDFLWGGGNLERKPHLVRWEVVCLSKKKGGLGVKNLSILNKALLAKWNWRFANEREAYGIK
;
A
#
# COMPACT_ATOMS: atom_id res chain seq x y z
N MET A 1 29.11 -12.44 -17.19
CA MET A 1 28.54 -11.52 -16.18
C MET A 1 29.49 -11.40 -15.01
N ASP A 2 30.03 -12.51 -14.51
CA ASP A 2 31.04 -12.53 -13.45
C ASP A 2 32.35 -11.84 -13.86
N ASP A 3 32.80 -12.00 -15.11
CA ASP A 3 34.04 -11.38 -15.61
C ASP A 3 33.97 -9.84 -15.62
N LEU A 4 32.86 -9.28 -16.09
CA LEU A 4 32.59 -7.83 -16.06
C LEU A 4 32.45 -7.32 -14.62
N ALA A 5 31.79 -8.06 -13.74
CA ALA A 5 31.62 -7.64 -12.34
C ALA A 5 32.98 -7.59 -11.62
N TRP A 6 33.86 -8.55 -11.89
CA TRP A 6 35.24 -8.56 -11.41
C TRP A 6 36.05 -7.36 -11.92
N GLU A 7 35.93 -7.04 -13.22
CA GLU A 7 36.63 -5.90 -13.85
C GLU A 7 36.22 -4.54 -13.25
N PHE A 8 34.95 -4.38 -12.86
CA PHE A 8 34.44 -3.20 -12.17
C PHE A 8 34.51 -3.29 -10.63
N GLY A 9 35.15 -4.33 -10.06
CA GLY A 9 35.27 -4.52 -8.61
C GLY A 9 33.94 -4.69 -7.87
N CYS A 10 32.88 -5.10 -8.58
CA CYS A 10 31.53 -5.25 -8.07
C CYS A 10 31.23 -6.71 -7.73
N LYS A 11 30.43 -6.96 -6.68
CA LYS A 11 29.92 -8.31 -6.36
C LYS A 11 28.65 -8.58 -7.16
N VAL A 12 28.55 -9.77 -7.75
CA VAL A 12 27.32 -10.23 -8.41
C VAL A 12 26.27 -10.54 -7.33
N GLY A 13 25.16 -9.81 -7.37
CA GLY A 13 24.02 -10.06 -6.49
C GLY A 13 23.14 -11.20 -7.01
N SER A 14 22.59 -12.01 -6.10
CA SER A 14 21.59 -13.02 -6.42
C SER A 14 20.17 -12.50 -6.16
N LEU A 15 19.21 -12.94 -6.98
CA LEU A 15 17.79 -12.72 -6.73
C LEU A 15 17.22 -13.86 -5.85
N PRO A 16 16.25 -13.57 -4.97
CA PRO A 16 15.61 -12.27 -4.75
C PRO A 16 16.39 -11.35 -3.80
N SER A 17 16.58 -10.09 -4.18
CA SER A 17 17.25 -9.06 -3.37
C SER A 17 16.25 -7.97 -2.96
N THR A 18 16.53 -7.16 -1.93
CA THR A 18 15.64 -6.06 -1.53
C THR A 18 16.22 -4.72 -2.00
N TYR A 19 15.47 -3.98 -2.82
CA TYR A 19 15.83 -2.65 -3.30
C TYR A 19 14.76 -1.64 -2.92
N LEU A 20 15.16 -0.55 -2.26
CA LEU A 20 14.26 0.49 -1.74
C LEU A 20 13.08 -0.07 -0.91
N GLY A 21 13.31 -1.19 -0.21
CA GLY A 21 12.29 -1.88 0.59
C GLY A 21 11.27 -2.71 -0.22
N MET A 22 11.55 -2.98 -1.50
CA MET A 22 10.80 -3.88 -2.37
C MET A 22 11.67 -5.11 -2.73
N PRO A 23 11.14 -6.33 -2.62
CA PRO A 23 11.87 -7.52 -3.06
C PRO A 23 11.90 -7.59 -4.60
N LEU A 24 13.08 -7.43 -5.18
CA LEU A 24 13.39 -7.67 -6.58
C LEU A 24 13.42 -9.18 -6.83
N GLY A 25 12.85 -9.63 -7.95
CA GLY A 25 12.81 -11.04 -8.33
C GLY A 25 11.81 -11.90 -7.55
N ALA A 26 11.06 -11.32 -6.60
CA ALA A 26 9.95 -12.03 -5.96
C ALA A 26 8.77 -12.19 -6.94
N SER A 27 8.07 -13.32 -6.84
CA SER A 27 6.87 -13.58 -7.64
C SER A 27 5.82 -12.49 -7.42
N PHE A 28 5.34 -11.88 -8.51
CA PHE A 28 4.29 -10.86 -8.48
C PHE A 28 2.96 -11.36 -7.89
N LYS A 29 2.75 -12.68 -7.85
CA LYS A 29 1.58 -13.31 -7.21
C LYS A 29 1.78 -13.55 -5.72
N SER A 30 3.00 -13.42 -5.21
CA SER A 30 3.29 -13.71 -3.81
C SER A 30 2.65 -12.67 -2.90
N THR A 31 1.92 -13.15 -1.90
CA THR A 31 1.40 -12.30 -0.84
C THR A 31 2.50 -11.79 0.07
N SER A 32 3.63 -12.49 0.18
CA SER A 32 4.73 -12.12 1.09
C SER A 32 5.39 -10.78 0.76
N VAL A 33 5.32 -10.36 -0.51
CA VAL A 33 5.80 -9.06 -0.97
C VAL A 33 5.08 -7.90 -0.25
N TRP A 34 3.85 -8.14 0.22
CA TRP A 34 3.02 -7.16 0.90
C TRP A 34 3.20 -7.16 2.43
N ASP A 35 3.88 -8.15 3.01
CA ASP A 35 4.04 -8.24 4.46
C ASP A 35 4.81 -7.03 5.02
N GLY A 36 5.82 -6.54 4.27
CA GLY A 36 6.54 -5.31 4.63
C GLY A 36 5.65 -4.06 4.61
N VAL A 37 4.61 -4.02 3.78
CA VAL A 37 3.61 -2.94 3.80
C VAL A 37 2.72 -3.07 5.02
N GLU A 38 2.26 -4.28 5.33
CA GLU A 38 1.42 -4.55 6.50
C GLU A 38 2.13 -4.16 7.80
N GLU A 39 3.42 -4.49 7.91
CA GLU A 39 4.25 -4.12 9.05
C GLU A 39 4.40 -2.60 9.19
N ARG A 40 4.61 -1.87 8.07
CA ARG A 40 4.64 -0.41 8.09
C ARG A 40 3.33 0.21 8.56
N PHE A 41 2.18 -0.38 8.21
CA PHE A 41 0.89 0.06 8.73
C PHE A 41 0.83 -0.11 10.25
N ARG A 42 1.18 -1.30 10.75
CA ARG A 42 1.17 -1.61 12.19
C ARG A 42 2.11 -0.70 12.97
N LYS A 43 3.32 -0.45 12.46
CA LYS A 43 4.29 0.48 13.07
C LYS A 43 3.74 1.91 13.19
N ARG A 44 3.08 2.44 12.14
CA ARG A 44 2.43 3.76 12.20
C ARG A 44 1.31 3.80 13.24
N LEU A 45 0.52 2.74 13.33
CA LEU A 45 -0.54 2.64 14.34
C LEU A 45 0.02 2.59 15.77
N GLY A 46 1.11 1.87 16.01
CA GLY A 46 1.77 1.84 17.31
C GLY A 46 2.28 3.20 17.76
N MET A 47 2.77 4.02 16.82
CA MET A 47 3.20 5.40 17.11
C MET A 47 2.03 6.34 17.44
N TRP A 48 0.85 6.10 16.87
CA TRP A 48 -0.31 6.93 17.12
C TRP A 48 -1.06 6.46 18.34
N LYS A 49 -1.00 7.27 19.40
CA LYS A 49 -1.79 7.05 20.61
C LYS A 49 -3.28 7.23 20.32
N ARG A 50 -3.93 6.14 19.91
CA ARG A 50 -5.33 6.05 19.45
C ARG A 50 -6.33 6.66 20.42
N GLN A 51 -6.05 6.60 21.71
CA GLN A 51 -6.88 7.15 22.80
C GLN A 51 -7.01 8.68 22.76
N TYR A 52 -6.03 9.40 22.22
CA TYR A 52 -6.06 10.88 22.15
C TYR A 52 -6.53 11.42 20.80
N LEU A 53 -6.90 10.55 19.86
CA LEU A 53 -7.30 10.94 18.51
C LEU A 53 -8.82 10.87 18.33
N SER A 54 -9.40 11.99 17.92
CA SER A 54 -10.80 12.05 17.48
C SER A 54 -11.05 11.19 16.23
N LYS A 55 -12.30 10.79 15.99
CA LYS A 55 -12.68 10.05 14.76
C LYS A 55 -12.27 10.80 13.48
N GLY A 56 -12.40 12.12 13.49
CA GLY A 56 -11.93 13.00 12.41
C GLY A 56 -10.41 12.93 12.23
N GLY A 57 -9.64 13.05 13.32
CA GLY A 57 -8.18 12.94 13.27
C GLY A 57 -7.70 11.58 12.75
N ARG A 58 -8.33 10.48 13.18
CA ARG A 58 -8.03 9.12 12.68
C ARG A 58 -8.32 9.00 11.19
N THR A 59 -9.44 9.53 10.71
CA THR A 59 -9.79 9.55 9.29
C THR A 59 -8.75 10.32 8.47
N THR A 60 -8.32 11.48 8.96
CA THR A 60 -7.27 12.27 8.32
C THR A 60 -5.97 11.50 8.22
N LEU A 61 -5.53 10.84 9.31
CA LEU A 61 -4.31 10.02 9.31
C LEU A 61 -4.43 8.83 8.34
N ILE A 62 -5.56 8.13 8.30
CA ILE A 62 -5.80 7.06 7.32
C ILE A 62 -5.62 7.59 5.90
N ARG A 63 -6.17 8.75 5.59
CA ARG A 63 -6.13 9.34 4.25
C ARG A 63 -4.74 9.85 3.87
N SER A 64 -4.05 10.53 4.78
CA SER A 64 -2.76 11.18 4.51
C SER A 64 -1.57 10.23 4.56
N THR A 65 -1.64 9.17 5.37
CA THR A 65 -0.48 8.28 5.58
C THR A 65 -0.79 6.84 5.18
N LEU A 66 -1.76 6.17 5.81
CA LEU A 66 -2.02 4.75 5.54
C LEU A 66 -2.43 4.49 4.09
N SER A 67 -3.24 5.37 3.49
CA SER A 67 -3.64 5.24 2.09
C SER A 67 -2.51 5.49 1.09
N ASN A 68 -1.38 6.07 1.55
CA ASN A 68 -0.23 6.41 0.71
C ASN A 68 0.92 5.41 0.84
N LEU A 69 1.08 4.75 2.00
CA LEU A 69 2.08 3.70 2.24
C LEU A 69 2.12 2.58 1.18
N PRO A 70 0.99 2.05 0.68
CA PRO A 70 1.02 0.97 -0.31
C PRO A 70 1.16 1.48 -1.75
N ILE A 71 1.13 2.80 -2.01
CA ILE A 71 1.02 3.35 -3.38
C ILE A 71 2.19 2.92 -4.27
N TYR A 72 3.41 2.92 -3.74
CA TYR A 72 4.58 2.48 -4.51
C TYR A 72 4.41 1.06 -5.03
N LEU A 73 4.06 0.12 -4.15
CA LEU A 73 3.88 -1.28 -4.51
C LEU A 73 2.63 -1.50 -5.38
N MET A 74 1.52 -0.81 -5.11
CA MET A 74 0.30 -0.85 -5.93
C MET A 74 0.45 -0.23 -7.31
N SER A 75 1.48 0.59 -7.52
CA SER A 75 1.78 1.14 -8.84
C SER A 75 2.48 0.13 -9.74
N LEU A 76 3.13 -0.87 -9.15
CA LEU A 76 3.93 -1.88 -9.85
C LEU A 76 3.25 -3.25 -9.90
N LEU A 77 2.50 -3.59 -8.85
CA LEU A 77 1.91 -4.92 -8.66
C LEU A 77 0.38 -4.85 -8.49
N TRP A 78 -0.28 -5.91 -8.95
CA TRP A 78 -1.66 -6.17 -8.60
C TRP A 78 -1.80 -6.45 -7.10
N LEU A 79 -2.80 -5.84 -6.47
CA LEU A 79 -3.10 -6.04 -5.05
C LEU A 79 -3.99 -7.28 -4.87
N PRO A 80 -3.49 -8.37 -4.25
CA PRO A 80 -4.30 -9.56 -4.01
C PRO A 80 -5.46 -9.25 -3.05
N SER A 81 -6.61 -9.87 -3.26
CA SER A 81 -7.83 -9.64 -2.45
C SER A 81 -7.62 -9.95 -0.96
N VAL A 82 -6.78 -10.94 -0.64
CA VAL A 82 -6.42 -11.29 0.74
C VAL A 82 -5.65 -10.15 1.41
N VAL A 83 -4.63 -9.61 0.74
CA VAL A 83 -3.83 -8.47 1.25
C VAL A 83 -4.70 -7.24 1.41
N ARG A 84 -5.53 -6.92 0.40
CA ARG A 84 -6.48 -5.81 0.48
C ARG A 84 -7.35 -5.90 1.74
N ARG A 85 -7.94 -7.07 1.99
CA ARG A 85 -8.79 -7.31 3.18
C ARG A 85 -8.02 -7.11 4.48
N ARG A 86 -6.75 -7.54 4.55
CA ARG A 86 -5.89 -7.32 5.73
C ARG A 86 -5.61 -5.83 5.96
N LEU A 87 -5.22 -5.09 4.92
CA LEU A 87 -4.96 -3.64 5.02
C LEU A 87 -6.23 -2.85 5.38
N GLU A 88 -7.37 -3.15 4.75
CA GLU A 88 -8.66 -2.53 5.07
C GLU A 88 -9.11 -2.85 6.50
N LYS A 89 -8.85 -4.08 7.00
CA LYS A 89 -9.12 -4.44 8.40
C LYS A 89 -8.31 -3.55 9.35
N ILE A 90 -7.02 -3.36 9.10
CA ILE A 90 -6.16 -2.50 9.91
C ILE A 90 -6.69 -1.05 9.94
N GLN A 91 -7.09 -0.51 8.80
CA GLN A 91 -7.66 0.84 8.71
C GLN A 91 -9.01 0.95 9.45
N ARG A 92 -9.89 -0.06 9.32
CA ARG A 92 -11.18 -0.13 10.03
C ARG A 92 -11.01 -0.19 11.54
N ASP A 93 -10.12 -1.06 12.00
CA ASP A 93 -9.87 -1.26 13.43
C ASP A 93 -9.31 0.02 14.05
N PHE A 94 -8.43 0.72 13.33
CA PHE A 94 -7.95 2.03 13.75
C PHE A 94 -9.08 3.07 13.82
N LEU A 95 -9.90 3.18 12.77
CA LEU A 95 -10.99 4.15 12.71
C LEU A 95 -11.99 3.96 13.85
N TRP A 96 -12.49 2.72 14.02
CA TRP A 96 -13.64 2.45 14.86
C TRP A 96 -13.33 2.07 16.30
N GLY A 97 -12.23 1.39 16.59
CA GLY A 97 -12.10 0.82 17.92
C GLY A 97 -11.91 1.88 19.04
N GLY A 98 -11.99 1.46 20.31
CA GLY A 98 -11.64 2.27 21.50
C GLY A 98 -10.17 2.18 21.96
N GLY A 99 -9.78 2.94 22.98
CA GLY A 99 -8.48 2.79 23.64
C GLY A 99 -8.27 1.41 24.28
N ASN A 100 -7.02 1.15 24.68
CA ASN A 100 -6.31 -0.07 25.15
C ASN A 100 -6.96 -1.46 25.26
N LEU A 101 -8.28 -1.68 25.30
CA LEU A 101 -8.89 -3.02 25.28
C LEU A 101 -10.33 -3.07 24.71
N GLU A 102 -10.94 -1.94 24.33
CA GLU A 102 -12.33 -1.94 23.85
C GLU A 102 -12.43 -2.24 22.35
N ARG A 103 -12.87 -3.47 22.03
CA ARG A 103 -13.28 -3.84 20.68
C ARG A 103 -14.63 -3.22 20.37
N LYS A 104 -14.64 -2.09 19.66
CA LYS A 104 -15.89 -1.45 19.20
C LYS A 104 -16.34 -2.03 17.86
N PRO A 105 -17.65 -2.23 17.67
CA PRO A 105 -18.17 -2.70 16.38
C PRO A 105 -17.89 -1.69 15.27
N HIS A 106 -17.69 -2.19 14.05
CA HIS A 106 -17.58 -1.35 12.86
C HIS A 106 -18.97 -0.84 12.49
N LEU A 107 -19.25 0.43 12.79
CA LEU A 107 -20.61 0.99 12.68
C LEU A 107 -21.10 1.17 11.24
N VAL A 108 -20.20 1.31 10.28
CA VAL A 108 -20.52 1.63 8.89
C VAL A 108 -19.76 0.70 7.96
N ARG A 109 -20.44 0.20 6.92
CA ARG A 109 -19.82 -0.58 5.84
C ARG A 109 -18.64 0.17 5.25
N TRP A 110 -17.55 -0.54 4.97
CA TRP A 110 -16.30 0.08 4.55
C TRP A 110 -16.43 0.79 3.20
N GLU A 111 -17.25 0.23 2.30
CA GLU A 111 -17.53 0.79 0.99
C GLU A 111 -18.16 2.18 1.11
N VAL A 112 -19.03 2.40 2.10
CA VAL A 112 -19.66 3.71 2.38
C VAL A 112 -18.62 4.68 2.95
N VAL A 113 -17.74 4.22 3.85
CA VAL A 113 -16.63 5.02 4.38
C VAL A 113 -15.71 5.52 3.26
N CYS A 114 -15.51 4.71 2.22
CA CYS A 114 -14.71 5.05 1.06
C CYS A 114 -15.37 6.04 0.07
N LEU A 115 -16.68 6.28 0.17
CA LEU A 115 -17.36 7.25 -0.68
C LEU A 115 -16.85 8.67 -0.40
N SER A 116 -17.00 9.56 -1.38
CA SER A 116 -16.67 10.96 -1.19
C SER A 116 -17.59 11.60 -0.14
N LYS A 117 -17.13 12.69 0.49
CA LYS A 117 -17.95 13.45 1.45
C LYS A 117 -19.26 13.95 0.83
N LYS A 118 -19.24 14.34 -0.45
CA LYS A 118 -20.44 14.73 -1.22
C LYS A 118 -21.47 13.60 -1.34
N LYS A 119 -21.03 12.34 -1.27
CA LYS A 119 -21.87 11.13 -1.33
C LYS A 119 -22.12 10.53 0.06
N GLY A 120 -21.91 11.29 1.13
CA GLY A 120 -22.13 10.84 2.51
C GLY A 120 -21.04 9.93 3.11
N GLY A 121 -19.91 9.75 2.43
CA GLY A 121 -18.77 8.97 2.94
C GLY A 121 -17.72 9.81 3.67
N LEU A 122 -16.64 9.15 4.12
CA LEU A 122 -15.53 9.81 4.82
C LEU A 122 -14.36 10.17 3.89
N GLY A 123 -14.41 9.76 2.62
CA GLY A 123 -13.39 10.05 1.62
C GLY A 123 -12.09 9.26 1.80
N VAL A 124 -12.15 8.09 2.44
CA VAL A 124 -11.02 7.15 2.51
C VAL A 124 -10.83 6.51 1.14
N LYS A 125 -9.59 6.37 0.66
CA LYS A 125 -9.33 5.80 -0.67
C LYS A 125 -9.70 4.31 -0.68
N ASN A 126 -10.52 3.89 -1.64
CA ASN A 126 -10.75 2.46 -1.88
C ASN A 126 -9.50 1.85 -2.53
N LEU A 127 -8.84 0.92 -1.85
CA LEU A 127 -7.57 0.33 -2.29
C LEU A 127 -7.71 -0.45 -3.61
N SER A 128 -8.85 -1.11 -3.86
CA SER A 128 -9.08 -1.84 -5.11
C SER A 128 -9.18 -0.89 -6.30
N ILE A 129 -9.96 0.18 -6.18
CA ILE A 129 -10.12 1.18 -7.24
C ILE A 129 -8.79 1.91 -7.46
N LEU A 130 -8.08 2.25 -6.38
CA LEU A 130 -6.80 2.93 -6.44
C LEU A 130 -5.73 2.08 -7.16
N ASN A 131 -5.61 0.79 -6.84
CA ASN A 131 -4.65 -0.10 -7.50
C ASN A 131 -4.96 -0.24 -9.00
N LYS A 132 -6.24 -0.45 -9.37
CA LYS A 132 -6.64 -0.49 -10.78
C LYS A 132 -6.29 0.80 -11.53
N ALA A 133 -6.57 1.96 -10.92
CA ALA A 133 -6.27 3.25 -11.52
C ALA A 133 -4.76 3.50 -11.68
N LEU A 134 -3.95 3.11 -10.69
CA LEU A 134 -2.49 3.24 -10.76
C LEU A 134 -1.88 2.36 -11.84
N LEU A 135 -2.32 1.10 -11.95
CA LEU A 135 -1.86 0.19 -13.00
C LEU A 135 -2.31 0.66 -14.39
N ALA A 136 -3.55 1.15 -14.52
CA ALA A 136 -4.03 1.73 -15.77
C ALA A 136 -3.21 2.95 -16.21
N LYS A 137 -2.84 3.83 -15.25
CA LYS A 137 -1.95 4.97 -15.52
C LYS A 137 -0.60 4.52 -16.09
N TRP A 138 0.01 3.48 -15.52
CA TRP A 138 1.29 2.97 -16.00
C TRP A 138 1.18 2.27 -17.35
N ASN A 139 0.12 1.49 -17.59
CA ASN A 139 -0.15 0.90 -18.90
C ASN A 139 -0.32 1.97 -19.98
N TRP A 140 -1.03 3.06 -19.68
CA TRP A 140 -1.19 4.19 -20.61
C TRP A 140 0.15 4.88 -20.90
N ARG A 141 0.97 5.14 -19.86
CA ARG A 141 2.31 5.71 -20.04
C ARG A 141 3.20 4.82 -20.88
N PHE A 142 3.18 3.51 -20.63
CA PHE A 142 3.95 2.56 -21.42
C PHE A 142 3.51 2.51 -22.88
N ALA A 143 2.22 2.66 -23.16
CA ALA A 143 1.70 2.70 -24.53
C ALA A 143 2.08 3.99 -25.28
N ASN A 144 2.08 5.14 -24.59
CA ASN A 144 2.17 6.46 -25.23
C ASN A 144 3.55 7.13 -25.12
N GLU A 145 4.36 6.77 -24.12
CA GLU A 145 5.68 7.36 -23.86
C GLU A 145 6.81 6.37 -24.24
N ARG A 146 6.61 5.54 -25.27
CA ARG A 146 7.57 4.48 -25.68
C ARG A 146 8.98 5.01 -25.95
N GLU A 147 9.11 6.23 -26.48
CA GLU A 147 10.41 6.86 -26.75
C GLU A 147 11.22 7.15 -25.48
N ALA A 148 10.58 7.33 -24.32
CA ALA A 148 11.26 7.65 -23.06
C ALA A 148 11.98 6.45 -22.42
N TYR A 149 11.65 5.22 -22.83
CA TYR A 149 12.17 3.98 -22.23
C TYR A 149 13.15 3.22 -23.12
N GLY A 150 13.47 3.74 -24.32
CA GLY A 150 14.52 3.18 -25.18
C GLY A 150 14.26 1.75 -25.68
N ILE A 151 13.01 1.28 -25.68
CA ILE A 151 12.64 -0.03 -26.22
C ILE A 151 12.09 0.19 -27.63
N LYS A 152 12.95 0.00 -28.64
CA LYS A 152 12.54 -0.18 -30.03
C LYS A 152 11.89 -1.54 -30.22
#